data_AF-A0A3M1IIS2-F1
#
_entry.id   AF-A0A3M1IIS2-F1
#
_cell.length_a   1.000
_cell.length_b   1.000
_cell.length_c   1.000
_cell.angle_alpha   90.00
_cell.angle_beta   90.00
_cell.angle_gamma   90.00
#
_symmetry.space_group_name_H-M   'P 1'
#
loop_
_entity.id
_entity.type
_entity.pdbx_description
1 polymer ?
#
loop_
_entity_poly.entity_id
_entity_poly.type
_entity_poly.pdbx_seq_one_letter_code
_entity_poly.pdbx_strand_id
1 'polypeptide(L)' 'MAKCQPTPEKRWLDQVRVRLIDDEERARFDELLQKEHYLHSARLGGPSLRYVAEVEGQWVALITFSGPA' A
#
# COMPACT_ATOMS: atom_id res chain seq x y z
N MET A 1 25.42 -24.09 -9.53
CA MET A 1 25.52 -22.65 -9.22
C MET A 1 24.91 -22.43 -7.84
N ALA A 2 25.69 -22.02 -6.85
CA ALA A 2 25.17 -21.78 -5.50
C ALA A 2 24.24 -20.57 -5.54
N LYS A 3 22.97 -20.73 -5.13
CA LYS A 3 22.06 -19.61 -4.96
C LYS A 3 22.63 -18.73 -3.83
N CYS A 4 22.98 -17.49 -4.16
CA CYS A 4 23.39 -16.50 -3.18
C CYS A 4 22.25 -16.33 -2.17
N GLN A 5 22.56 -16.41 -0.87
CA GLN A 5 21.55 -16.27 0.17
C GLN A 5 20.88 -14.90 0.03
N PRO A 6 19.54 -14.82 0.07
CA PRO A 6 18.84 -13.55 -0.04
C PRO A 6 19.20 -12.68 1.17
N THR A 7 19.42 -11.38 0.94
CA THR A 7 19.62 -10.43 2.03
C THR A 7 18.35 -10.37 2.89
N PRO A 8 18.45 -9.97 4.17
CA PRO A 8 17.30 -9.88 5.06
C PRO A 8 16.14 -9.06 4.46
N GLU A 9 16.44 -7.94 3.80
CA GLU A 9 15.47 -7.07 3.11
C GLU A 9 14.65 -7.84 2.07
N LYS A 10 15.32 -8.67 1.27
CA LYS A 10 14.66 -9.47 0.24
C LYS A 10 13.69 -10.49 0.86
N ARG A 11 14.07 -11.11 1.98
CA ARG A 11 13.20 -12.06 2.69
C ARG A 11 11.94 -11.42 3.24
N TRP A 12 11.99 -10.15 3.63
CA TRP A 12 10.79 -9.40 4.03
C TRP A 12 9.93 -9.05 2.81
N LEU A 13 10.53 -8.61 1.71
CA LEU A 13 9.80 -8.28 0.49
C LEU A 13 9.10 -9.50 -0.14
N ASP A 14 9.69 -10.70 -0.05
CA ASP A 14 9.06 -11.94 -0.53
C ASP A 14 7.74 -12.29 0.19
N GLN A 15 7.49 -11.70 1.38
CA GLN A 15 6.25 -11.91 2.15
C GLN A 15 5.20 -10.83 1.89
N VAL A 16 5.56 -9.75 1.20
CA VAL A 16 4.65 -8.63 0.94
C VAL A 16 3.68 -9.01 -0.18
N ARG A 17 2.39 -8.89 0.13
CA ARG A 17 1.31 -8.96 -0.86
C ARG A 17 0.82 -7.55 -1.15
N VAL A 18 0.75 -7.19 -2.43
CA VAL A 18 0.11 -5.95 -2.88
C VAL A 18 -1.25 -6.30 -3.45
N ARG A 19 -2.31 -5.70 -2.92
CA ARG A 19 -3.70 -5.94 -3.36
C ARG A 19 -4.53 -4.67 -3.38
N LEU A 20 -5.57 -4.68 -4.19
CA LEU A 20 -6.61 -3.65 -4.13
C LEU A 20 -7.31 -3.74 -2.75
N ILE A 21 -7.71 -2.60 -2.21
CA ILE A 21 -8.55 -2.59 -1.02
C ILE A 21 -9.98 -3.02 -1.35
N ASP A 22 -10.66 -3.60 -0.37
CA ASP A 22 -12.10 -3.79 -0.41
C ASP A 22 -12.82 -2.48 -0.04
N ASP A 23 -14.09 -2.37 -0.39
CA ASP A 23 -14.89 -1.16 -0.12
C ASP A 23 -14.98 -0.84 1.38
N GLU A 24 -15.03 -1.86 2.23
CA GLU A 24 -15.07 -1.74 3.69
C GLU A 24 -13.77 -1.17 4.27
N GLU A 25 -12.64 -1.39 3.60
CA GLU A 25 -11.32 -0.94 4.03
C GLU A 25 -11.06 0.53 3.68
N ARG A 26 -11.91 1.14 2.84
CA ARG A 26 -11.75 2.50 2.33
C ARG A 26 -11.66 3.55 3.44
N ALA A 27 -12.49 3.43 4.46
CA ALA A 27 -12.51 4.39 5.57
C ALA A 27 -11.16 4.37 6.33
N ARG A 28 -10.66 3.18 6.65
CA ARG A 28 -9.36 2.98 7.31
C ARG A 28 -8.21 3.51 6.44
N PHE A 29 -8.26 3.25 5.14
CA PHE A 29 -7.27 3.75 4.19
C PHE A 29 -7.22 5.27 4.18
N ASP A 30 -8.38 5.92 4.06
CA ASP A 30 -8.46 7.38 3.99
C ASP A 30 -8.05 8.04 5.32
N GLU A 31 -8.34 7.43 6.47
CA GLU A 31 -7.86 7.89 7.79
C GLU A 31 -6.33 7.84 7.88
N LEU A 32 -5.72 6.70 7.56
CA LEU A 32 -4.27 6.53 7.61
C LEU A 32 -3.58 7.47 6.61
N LEU A 33 -4.14 7.65 5.42
CA LEU A 33 -3.58 8.56 4.43
C LEU A 33 -3.65 10.02 4.90
N GLN A 34 -4.75 10.45 5.52
CA GLN A 34 -4.83 11.80 6.11
C GLN A 34 -3.88 12.01 7.28
N LYS A 35 -3.64 10.97 8.06
CA LYS A 35 -2.76 11.06 9.22
C LYS A 35 -1.29 11.13 8.82
N GLU A 36 -0.85 10.25 7.93
CA GLU A 36 0.57 10.01 7.65
C GLU A 36 1.06 10.75 6.38
N HIS A 37 0.16 11.09 5.45
CA HIS A 37 0.55 11.86 4.27
C HIS A 37 0.68 13.35 4.60
N TYR A 38 1.74 13.98 4.11
CA TYR A 38 2.06 15.40 4.39
C TYR A 38 0.96 16.39 3.95
N LEU A 39 0.09 16.01 3.01
CA LEU A 39 -1.05 16.84 2.59
C LEU A 39 -2.25 16.76 3.53
N HIS A 40 -2.25 15.82 4.48
CA HIS A 40 -3.36 15.56 5.39
C HIS A 40 -4.72 15.42 4.70
N SER A 41 -4.71 14.85 3.50
CA SER A 41 -5.89 14.73 2.63
C SER A 41 -5.89 13.39 1.92
N ALA A 42 -7.02 12.70 1.97
CA ALA A 42 -7.27 11.47 1.21
C ALA A 42 -8.02 11.72 -0.11
N ARG A 43 -8.21 13.00 -0.49
CA ARG A 43 -8.82 13.36 -1.77
C ARG A 43 -7.83 13.11 -2.89
N LEU A 44 -8.20 12.23 -3.81
CA LEU A 44 -7.44 11.95 -5.03
C LEU A 44 -8.17 12.58 -6.22
N GLY A 45 -7.41 13.18 -7.14
CA GLY A 45 -7.95 13.72 -8.37
C GLY A 45 -8.32 12.60 -9.36
N GLY A 46 -9.36 12.85 -10.17
CA GLY A 46 -9.80 11.91 -11.21
C GLY A 46 -10.23 10.53 -10.68
N PRO A 47 -10.41 9.54 -11.57
CA PRO A 47 -10.59 8.15 -11.21
C PRO A 47 -9.34 7.64 -10.46
N SER A 48 -9.54 6.93 -9.35
CA SER A 48 -8.43 6.49 -8.50
C SER A 48 -8.54 5.05 -8.06
N LEU A 49 -7.38 4.39 -7.92
CA LEU A 49 -7.22 3.08 -7.34
C LEU A 49 -6.43 3.19 -6.03
N ARG A 50 -6.80 2.35 -5.06
CA ARG A 50 -6.15 2.27 -3.75
C ARG A 50 -5.69 0.83 -3.51
N TYR A 51 -4.40 0.69 -3.25
CA TYR A 51 -3.76 -0.58 -2.96
C TYR A 51 -3.10 -0.53 -1.59
N VAL A 52 -3.07 -1.67 -0.93
CA VAL A 52 -2.31 -1.89 0.30
C VAL A 52 -1.21 -2.90 0.02
N ALA A 53 -0.03 -2.63 0.57
CA ALA A 53 0.98 -3.65 0.77
C ALA A 53 0.77 -4.23 2.16
N GLU A 54 0.62 -5.53 2.27
CA GLU A 54 0.41 -6.23 3.55
C GLU A 54 1.37 -7.40 3.74
N VAL A 55 1.71 -7.67 4.99
CA VAL A 55 2.43 -8.88 5.43
C VAL A 55 1.57 -9.52 6.51
N GLU A 56 1.13 -10.76 6.29
CA GLU A 56 0.28 -11.50 7.24
C GLU A 56 -0.98 -10.72 7.68
N GLY A 57 -1.59 -9.96 6.76
CA GLY A 57 -2.76 -9.12 7.02
C GLY A 57 -2.47 -7.78 7.71
N GLN A 58 -1.22 -7.50 8.08
CA GLN A 58 -0.79 -6.20 8.57
C GLN A 58 -0.43 -5.29 7.41
N TRP A 59 -1.01 -4.10 7.36
CA TRP A 59 -0.67 -3.11 6.34
C TRP A 59 0.69 -2.49 6.63
N VAL A 60 1.57 -2.48 5.63
CA VAL A 60 2.93 -1.93 5.71
C VAL A 60 3.13 -0.73 4.79
N ALA A 61 2.27 -0.54 3.78
CA ALA A 61 2.25 0.67 2.94
C ALA A 61 0.87 0.92 2.32
N LEU A 62 0.60 2.19 2.01
CA LEU A 62 -0.55 2.63 1.23
C LEU A 62 -0.07 3.13 -0.13
N ILE A 63 -0.77 2.76 -1.20
CA ILE A 63 -0.41 3.11 -2.57
C ILE A 63 -1.65 3.64 -3.28
N THR A 64 -1.52 4.79 -3.92
CA THR A 64 -2.60 5.44 -4.68
C THR A 64 -2.17 5.66 -6.12
N PHE A 65 -3.06 5.31 -7.06
CA PHE A 65 -2.93 5.69 -8.47
C PHE A 65 -4.11 6.58 -8.82
N SER A 66 -3.86 7.67 -9.55
CA SER A 66 -4.89 8.58 -10.02
C SER A 66 -4.74 8.85 -11.51
N GLY A 67 -5.87 8.87 -12.21
CA GLY A 67 -5.93 9.37 -13.58
C GLY A 67 -5.96 10.90 -13.62
N PRO A 68 -5.77 11.49 -14.81
CA PRO A 68 -5.96 12.92 -14.99
C PRO A 68 -7.40 13.34 -14.62
N ALA A 69 -7.52 14.56 -14.09
CA ALA A 69 -8.80 15.18 -13.74
C ALA A 69 -9.44 15.87 -14.95
#